data_AF-A0A4Q5AMH5-F1
#
_entry.id   AF-A0A4Q5AMH5-F1
#
_cell.length_a   1.000
_cell.length_b   1.000
_cell.length_c   1.000
_cell.angle_alpha   90.00
_cell.angle_beta   90.00
_cell.angle_gamma   90.00
#
_symmetry.space_group_name_H-M   'P 1'
#
loop_
_entity.id
_entity.type
_entity.pdbx_description
1 polymer ?
#
loop_
_entity_poly.entity_id
_entity_poly.type
_entity_poly.pdbx_seq_one_letter_code
_entity_poly.pdbx_strand_id
1 'polypeptide(L)'
;MGSDGTYLAAGEQLIASVGPSPTYDFKSVYDHCSGSTRLADETTLGAFCSATPNLIYINQNSRNWTYDVTGSYYPNAVKHELAHAMIYRICGTTAPALRVDHEALTNSYATLYFGAERDVLNSGAQNAPWYTMTDASDTAAQLVHDGHCSISAD
;
A
#
# COMPACT_ATOMS: atom_id res chain seq x y z
N MET A 1 -3.27 -18.64 5.36
CA MET A 1 -2.26 -18.74 6.43
C MET A 1 -1.32 -19.89 6.10
N GLY A 2 -0.02 -19.68 6.26
CA GLY A 2 1.03 -20.67 6.03
C GLY A 2 1.14 -21.70 7.15
N SER A 3 2.05 -22.67 6.98
CA SER A 3 2.30 -23.74 7.95
C SER A 3 2.92 -23.26 9.26
N ASP A 4 3.52 -22.07 9.28
CA ASP A 4 4.09 -21.39 10.43
C ASP A 4 3.05 -20.58 11.24
N GLY A 5 1.78 -20.60 10.80
CA GLY A 5 0.71 -19.82 11.44
C GLY A 5 0.72 -18.34 11.07
N THR A 6 1.50 -17.91 10.08
CA THR A 6 1.54 -16.52 9.62
C THR A 6 1.05 -16.38 8.18
N TYR A 7 0.85 -15.14 7.73
CA TYR A 7 0.59 -14.78 6.34
C TYR A 7 1.86 -14.30 5.62
N LEU A 8 3.04 -14.37 6.23
CA LEU A 8 4.30 -13.84 5.67
C LEU A 8 4.58 -14.40 4.28
N ALA A 9 4.68 -15.72 4.16
CA ALA A 9 4.95 -16.39 2.89
C ALA A 9 3.90 -16.05 1.81
N ALA A 10 2.63 -15.91 2.19
CA ALA A 10 1.57 -15.53 1.26
C ALA A 10 1.73 -14.08 0.77
N GLY A 11 2.11 -13.16 1.66
CA GLY A 11 2.41 -11.78 1.29
C GLY A 11 3.66 -11.66 0.41
N GLU A 12 4.73 -12.38 0.73
CA GLU A 12 5.96 -12.41 -0.09
C GLU A 12 5.69 -12.95 -1.50
N GLN A 13 4.91 -14.03 -1.60
CA GLN A 13 4.48 -14.59 -2.89
C GLN A 13 3.65 -13.59 -3.69
N LEU A 14 2.73 -12.88 -3.03
CA LEU A 14 1.93 -11.84 -3.67
C LEU A 14 2.81 -10.70 -4.18
N ILE A 15 3.77 -10.23 -3.39
CA ILE A 15 4.74 -9.19 -3.78
C ILE A 15 5.51 -9.62 -5.04
N ALA A 16 6.10 -10.81 -5.00
CA ALA A 16 6.86 -11.37 -6.11
C ALA A 16 6.00 -11.55 -7.38
N SER A 17 4.71 -11.86 -7.25
CA SER A 17 3.82 -12.08 -8.39
C SER A 17 3.57 -10.83 -9.24
N VAL A 18 3.78 -9.64 -8.68
CA VAL A 18 3.57 -8.35 -9.35
C VAL A 18 4.90 -7.72 -9.83
N GLY A 19 6.04 -8.27 -9.40
CA GLY A 19 7.38 -7.87 -9.83
C GLY A 19 8.31 -7.33 -8.73
N PRO A 20 7.84 -6.52 -7.77
CA PRO A 20 8.68 -6.08 -6.66
C PRO A 20 9.20 -7.25 -5.81
N SER A 21 10.24 -6.98 -5.03
CA SER A 21 10.76 -7.91 -4.02
C SER A 21 10.48 -7.38 -2.61
N PRO A 22 10.14 -8.25 -1.64
CA PRO A 22 10.07 -7.84 -0.25
C PRO A 22 11.47 -7.53 0.27
N THR A 23 11.59 -6.52 1.13
CA THR A 23 12.79 -6.27 1.95
C THR A 23 12.38 -6.05 3.40
N TYR A 24 13.14 -6.67 4.32
CA TYR A 24 12.96 -6.50 5.76
C TYR A 24 13.87 -5.44 6.35
N ASP A 25 14.73 -4.84 5.53
CA ASP A 25 15.52 -3.67 5.91
C ASP A 25 14.65 -2.40 5.84
N PHE A 26 13.67 -2.31 6.74
CA PHE A 26 12.73 -1.19 6.73
C PHE A 26 13.41 0.16 6.92
N LYS A 27 14.53 0.22 7.67
CA LYS A 27 15.21 1.48 7.97
C LYS A 27 15.82 2.15 6.74
N SER A 28 16.25 1.39 5.73
CA SER A 28 16.80 2.00 4.50
C SER A 28 15.74 2.74 3.68
N VAL A 29 14.45 2.58 3.97
CA VAL A 29 13.41 3.42 3.35
C VAL A 29 13.66 4.91 3.60
N TYR A 30 14.22 5.28 4.76
CA TYR A 30 14.47 6.68 5.11
C TYR A 30 15.66 7.28 4.37
N ASP A 31 16.59 6.46 3.88
CA ASP A 31 17.71 6.92 3.06
C ASP A 31 17.27 7.30 1.64
N HIS A 32 16.14 6.74 1.18
CA HIS A 32 15.64 6.89 -0.19
C HIS A 32 14.37 7.76 -0.28
N CYS A 33 13.51 7.66 0.71
CA CYS A 33 12.26 8.40 0.84
C CYS A 33 12.29 9.30 2.08
N SER A 34 13.41 10.01 2.27
CA SER A 34 13.62 11.02 3.31
C SER A 34 12.64 12.19 3.13
N GLY A 35 11.45 12.09 3.72
CA GLY A 35 10.40 13.11 3.58
C GLY A 35 8.97 12.60 3.68
N SER A 36 8.76 11.27 3.72
CA SER A 36 7.44 10.75 4.01
C SER A 36 7.07 11.06 5.47
N THR A 37 6.18 12.04 5.66
CA THR A 37 5.66 12.45 6.97
C THR A 37 4.69 11.43 7.57
N ARG A 38 4.35 10.37 6.82
CA ARG A 38 3.39 9.33 7.19
C ARG A 38 4.06 8.00 7.59
N LEU A 39 5.38 7.89 7.48
CA LEU A 39 6.14 6.74 7.99
C LEU A 39 6.46 6.92 9.48
N ALA A 40 6.25 5.87 10.27
CA ALA A 40 6.68 5.82 11.66
C ALA A 40 7.16 4.40 12.02
N ASP A 41 8.39 4.31 12.53
CA ASP A 41 9.09 3.05 12.86
C ASP A 41 8.27 2.11 13.74
N GLU A 42 7.47 2.64 14.67
CA GLU A 42 6.73 1.81 15.63
C GLU A 42 5.36 1.35 15.12
N THR A 43 4.81 1.97 14.07
CA THR A 43 3.41 1.75 13.67
C THR A 43 3.19 1.43 12.20
N THR A 44 4.14 1.73 11.33
CA THR A 44 4.06 1.40 9.91
C THR A 44 4.42 -0.06 9.71
N LEU A 45 3.52 -0.88 9.16
CA LEU A 45 3.76 -2.30 8.89
C LEU A 45 4.55 -2.53 7.60
N GLY A 46 4.32 -1.70 6.58
CA GLY A 46 5.02 -1.78 5.30
C GLY A 46 5.04 -0.43 4.60
N ALA A 47 5.87 -0.32 3.57
CA ALA A 47 5.96 0.88 2.75
C ALA A 47 6.41 0.57 1.33
N PHE A 48 5.84 1.28 0.37
CA PHE A 48 6.41 1.49 -0.96
C PHE A 48 7.17 2.82 -1.03
N CYS A 49 8.31 2.83 -1.73
CA CYS A 49 9.11 4.03 -1.98
C CYS A 49 9.41 4.16 -3.48
N SER A 50 9.01 5.28 -4.09
CA SER A 50 9.18 5.53 -5.53
C SER A 50 10.64 5.63 -5.98
N ALA A 51 11.57 5.97 -5.07
CA ALA A 51 13.00 5.98 -5.35
C ALA A 51 13.61 4.56 -5.44
N THR A 52 12.94 3.56 -4.87
CA THR A 52 13.30 2.15 -4.94
C THR A 52 12.08 1.32 -5.39
N PRO A 53 11.59 1.53 -6.63
CA PRO A 53 10.28 1.04 -7.05
C PRO A 53 10.19 -0.49 -7.19
N ASN A 54 11.32 -1.18 -7.10
CA ASN A 54 11.40 -2.64 -7.14
C ASN A 54 11.29 -3.28 -5.74
N LEU A 55 11.10 -2.49 -4.67
CA LEU A 55 11.07 -2.97 -3.30
C LEU A 55 9.75 -2.64 -2.61
N ILE A 56 9.28 -3.59 -1.78
CA ILE A 56 8.26 -3.38 -0.76
C ILE A 56 8.93 -3.59 0.60
N TYR A 57 8.98 -2.54 1.42
CA TYR A 57 9.59 -2.59 2.74
C TYR A 57 8.60 -3.18 3.73
N ILE A 58 9.05 -4.13 4.54
CA ILE A 58 8.25 -4.79 5.58
C ILE A 58 8.91 -4.53 6.93
N ASN A 59 8.18 -3.91 7.84
CA ASN A 59 8.68 -3.50 9.14
C ASN A 59 8.42 -4.56 10.22
N GLN A 60 9.43 -5.40 10.48
CA GLN A 60 9.37 -6.40 11.55
C GLN A 60 9.37 -5.80 12.96
N ASN A 61 9.70 -4.51 13.09
CA ASN A 61 9.74 -3.79 14.36
C ASN A 61 8.44 -3.04 14.67
N SER A 62 7.42 -3.12 13.80
CA SER A 62 6.10 -2.56 14.09
C SER A 62 5.57 -3.16 15.39
N ARG A 63 5.03 -2.32 16.28
CA ARG A 63 4.51 -2.73 17.60
C ARG A 63 3.43 -3.82 17.53
N ASN A 64 2.72 -3.89 16.40
CA ASN A 64 1.63 -4.84 16.16
C ASN A 64 2.07 -6.06 15.34
N TRP A 65 3.38 -6.19 15.02
CA TRP A 65 3.94 -7.19 14.12
C TRP A 65 3.30 -8.59 14.28
N THR A 66 3.37 -9.18 15.48
CA THR A 66 2.87 -10.53 15.73
C THR A 66 1.37 -10.66 15.44
N TYR A 67 0.57 -9.65 15.78
CA TYR A 67 -0.87 -9.65 15.53
C TYR A 67 -1.16 -9.51 14.03
N ASP A 68 -0.46 -8.59 13.37
CA ASP A 68 -0.69 -8.29 11.96
C ASP A 68 -0.36 -9.49 11.07
N VAL A 69 0.80 -10.13 11.28
CA VAL A 69 1.27 -11.25 10.45
C VAL A 69 0.49 -12.55 10.68
N THR A 70 -0.21 -12.68 11.81
CA THR A 70 -1.08 -13.84 12.09
C THR A 70 -2.54 -13.57 11.70
N GLY A 71 -2.91 -12.31 11.50
CA GLY A 71 -4.25 -11.88 11.11
C GLY A 71 -4.41 -11.60 9.61
N SER A 72 -5.65 -11.32 9.21
CA SER A 72 -5.96 -10.92 7.83
C SER A 72 -5.43 -9.52 7.48
N TYR A 73 -4.95 -8.74 8.45
CA TYR A 73 -4.43 -7.40 8.18
C TYR A 73 -3.17 -7.42 7.31
N TYR A 74 -2.18 -8.26 7.61
CA TYR A 74 -0.93 -8.32 6.84
C TYR A 74 -1.11 -8.51 5.33
N PRO A 75 -1.85 -9.52 4.82
CA PRO A 75 -2.03 -9.66 3.38
C PRO A 75 -2.78 -8.48 2.75
N ASN A 76 -3.65 -7.79 3.49
CA ASN A 76 -4.33 -6.59 3.00
C ASN A 76 -3.40 -5.36 2.96
N ALA A 77 -2.55 -5.19 3.96
CA ALA A 77 -1.50 -4.17 3.95
C ALA A 77 -0.48 -4.39 2.81
N VAL A 78 -0.10 -5.64 2.53
CA VAL A 78 0.74 -5.96 1.37
C VAL A 78 0.08 -5.55 0.05
N LYS A 79 -1.22 -5.84 -0.12
CA LYS A 79 -1.98 -5.41 -1.31
C LYS A 79 -2.03 -3.88 -1.44
N HIS A 80 -2.10 -3.17 -0.31
CA HIS A 80 -2.02 -1.71 -0.28
C HIS A 80 -0.67 -1.21 -0.80
N GLU A 81 0.46 -1.73 -0.31
CA GLU A 81 1.78 -1.30 -0.79
C GLU A 81 2.01 -1.67 -2.27
N LEU A 82 1.45 -2.79 -2.72
CA LEU A 82 1.46 -3.16 -4.15
C LEU A 82 0.59 -2.23 -5.01
N ALA A 83 -0.50 -1.71 -4.47
CA ALA A 83 -1.29 -0.68 -5.14
C ALA A 83 -0.48 0.61 -5.31
N HIS A 84 0.28 1.07 -4.31
CA HIS A 84 1.20 2.20 -4.48
C HIS A 84 2.19 1.94 -5.62
N ALA A 85 2.80 0.76 -5.64
CA ALA A 85 3.75 0.37 -6.70
C ALA A 85 3.11 0.35 -8.09
N MET A 86 1.88 -0.16 -8.21
CA MET A 86 1.17 -0.24 -9.49
C MET A 86 0.72 1.13 -9.98
N ILE A 87 0.19 1.98 -9.09
CA ILE A 87 -0.17 3.37 -9.39
C ILE A 87 1.08 4.12 -9.89
N TYR A 88 2.21 3.98 -9.18
CA TYR A 88 3.47 4.57 -9.61
C TYR A 88 3.93 4.05 -10.98
N ARG A 89 3.82 2.74 -11.23
CA ARG A 89 4.21 2.15 -12.52
C ARG A 89 3.38 2.69 -13.69
N ILE A 90 2.09 2.94 -13.47
CA ILE A 90 1.19 3.48 -14.50
C ILE A 90 1.43 4.98 -14.69
N CYS A 91 1.48 5.74 -13.60
CA CYS A 91 1.40 7.20 -13.62
C CYS A 91 2.71 7.94 -13.39
N GLY A 92 3.80 7.23 -13.07
CA GLY A 92 5.08 7.81 -12.69
C GLY A 92 5.06 8.53 -11.32
N THR A 93 3.96 8.44 -10.57
CA THR A 93 3.75 9.04 -9.25
C THR A 93 2.72 8.23 -8.46
N THR A 94 2.83 8.19 -7.13
CA THR A 94 1.81 7.60 -6.24
C THR A 94 0.64 8.55 -5.98
N ALA A 95 0.82 9.85 -6.27
CA ALA A 95 -0.19 10.89 -6.08
C ALA A 95 -0.53 11.56 -7.43
N PRO A 96 -1.19 10.85 -8.36
CA PRO A 96 -1.64 11.43 -9.61
C PRO A 96 -2.63 12.59 -9.37
N ALA A 97 -2.76 13.50 -10.34
CA ALA A 97 -3.57 14.72 -10.22
C ALA A 97 -5.08 14.43 -10.41
N LEU A 98 -5.62 13.52 -9.59
CA LEU A 98 -7.00 13.03 -9.64
C LEU A 98 -7.88 13.59 -8.50
N ARG A 99 -7.37 14.60 -7.77
CA ARG A 99 -8.09 15.33 -6.71
C ARG A 99 -8.63 14.45 -5.56
N VAL A 100 -7.95 13.36 -5.27
CA VAL A 100 -8.20 12.48 -4.11
C VAL A 100 -6.91 12.32 -3.30
N ASP A 101 -7.01 11.94 -2.02
CA ASP A 101 -5.81 11.58 -1.26
C ASP A 101 -5.20 10.29 -1.85
N HIS A 102 -3.87 10.23 -1.92
CA HIS A 102 -3.16 9.11 -2.51
C HIS A 102 -3.32 7.82 -1.70
N GLU A 103 -3.55 7.89 -0.39
CA GLU A 103 -3.78 6.71 0.45
C GLU A 103 -5.18 6.14 0.25
N ALA A 104 -6.19 7.02 0.12
CA ALA A 104 -7.55 6.62 -0.24
C ALA A 104 -7.59 5.99 -1.64
N LEU A 105 -6.92 6.60 -2.62
CA LEU A 105 -6.74 6.05 -3.97
C LEU A 105 -6.09 4.66 -3.91
N THR A 106 -5.05 4.51 -3.11
CA THR A 106 -4.30 3.25 -2.97
C THR A 106 -5.16 2.15 -2.34
N ASN A 107 -5.90 2.46 -1.27
CA ASN A 107 -6.86 1.53 -0.68
C ASN A 107 -7.94 1.10 -1.69
N SER A 108 -8.48 2.05 -2.46
CA SER A 108 -9.44 1.77 -3.53
C SER A 108 -8.85 0.84 -4.59
N TYR A 109 -7.63 1.13 -5.06
CA TYR A 109 -6.95 0.31 -6.08
C TYR A 109 -6.64 -1.10 -5.54
N ALA A 110 -6.16 -1.22 -4.30
CA ALA A 110 -5.91 -2.50 -3.63
C ALA A 110 -7.17 -3.34 -3.52
N THR A 111 -8.31 -2.72 -3.19
CA THR A 111 -9.61 -3.39 -3.08
C THR A 111 -10.09 -3.87 -4.45
N LEU A 112 -10.08 -2.99 -5.45
CA LEU A 112 -10.64 -3.27 -6.78
C LEU A 112 -9.80 -4.26 -7.60
N TYR A 113 -8.47 -4.19 -7.50
CA TYR A 113 -7.57 -4.90 -8.43
C TYR A 113 -6.68 -5.95 -7.79
N PHE A 114 -6.46 -5.89 -6.46
CA PHE A 114 -5.73 -6.91 -5.72
C PHE A 114 -6.62 -7.71 -4.75
N GLY A 115 -7.92 -7.43 -4.73
CA GLY A 115 -8.89 -8.13 -3.88
C GLY A 115 -8.62 -7.92 -2.40
N ALA A 116 -8.17 -6.73 -2.01
CA ALA A 116 -8.08 -6.38 -0.59
C ALA A 116 -9.48 -6.24 0.02
N GLU A 117 -9.62 -6.61 1.28
CA GLU A 117 -10.86 -6.52 2.02
C GLU A 117 -11.08 -5.07 2.47
N ARG A 118 -12.11 -4.43 1.93
CA ARG A 118 -12.44 -3.02 2.19
C ARG A 118 -12.56 -2.72 3.68
N ASP A 119 -13.23 -3.60 4.42
CA ASP A 119 -13.45 -3.44 5.86
C ASP A 119 -12.15 -3.54 6.68
N VAL A 120 -11.23 -4.40 6.26
CA VAL A 120 -9.91 -4.54 6.90
C VAL A 120 -9.08 -3.28 6.70
N LEU A 121 -9.00 -2.75 5.48
CA LEU A 121 -8.27 -1.51 5.20
C LEU A 121 -8.92 -0.27 5.84
N ASN A 122 -10.26 -0.22 5.88
CA ASN A 122 -10.99 0.86 6.53
C ASN A 122 -10.83 0.89 8.06
N SER A 123 -10.48 -0.23 8.70
CA SER A 123 -10.16 -0.23 10.14
C SER A 123 -8.99 0.72 10.46
N GLY A 124 -8.01 0.83 9.55
CA GLY A 124 -6.91 1.80 9.64
C GLY A 124 -7.36 3.25 9.45
N ALA A 125 -8.40 3.48 8.65
CA ALA A 125 -8.92 4.82 8.35
C ALA A 125 -9.58 5.50 9.56
N GLN A 126 -9.99 4.75 10.59
CA GLN A 126 -10.59 5.31 11.81
C GLN A 126 -9.65 6.29 12.54
N ASN A 127 -8.34 6.04 12.49
CA ASN A 127 -7.32 6.89 13.11
C ASN A 127 -6.57 7.76 12.09
N ALA A 128 -6.81 7.54 10.80
CA ALA A 128 -6.13 8.20 9.69
C ALA A 128 -7.12 8.43 8.53
N PRO A 129 -7.96 9.48 8.61
CA PRO A 129 -9.08 9.68 7.68
C PRO A 129 -8.69 9.73 6.20
N TRP A 130 -7.45 10.08 5.88
CA TRP A 130 -6.92 10.09 4.52
C TRP A 130 -6.81 8.71 3.86
N TYR A 131 -6.95 7.61 4.62
CA TYR A 131 -7.10 6.25 4.06
C TYR A 131 -8.54 5.91 3.66
N THR A 132 -9.52 6.76 3.98
CA THR A 132 -10.94 6.44 3.77
C THR A 132 -11.24 6.34 2.28
N MET A 133 -11.66 5.15 1.84
CA MET A 133 -12.15 4.96 0.47
C MET A 133 -13.50 5.64 0.29
N THR A 134 -13.65 6.34 -0.82
CA THR A 134 -14.87 7.04 -1.24
C THR A 134 -15.19 6.69 -2.70
N ASP A 135 -16.40 6.97 -3.16
CA ASP A 135 -16.75 6.79 -4.58
C ASP A 135 -15.79 7.56 -5.51
N ALA A 136 -15.29 8.71 -5.06
CA ALA A 136 -14.31 9.50 -5.78
C ALA A 136 -12.95 8.80 -5.88
N SER A 137 -12.46 8.17 -4.81
CA SER A 137 -11.20 7.41 -4.85
C SER A 137 -11.34 6.09 -5.61
N ASP A 138 -12.52 5.45 -5.55
CA ASP A 138 -12.84 4.26 -6.34
C ASP A 138 -12.86 4.60 -7.85
N THR A 139 -13.46 5.73 -8.22
CA THR A 139 -13.43 6.25 -9.60
C THR A 139 -12.00 6.59 -10.03
N ALA A 140 -11.22 7.24 -9.16
CA ALA A 140 -9.82 7.57 -9.44
C ALA A 140 -8.96 6.31 -9.62
N ALA A 141 -9.21 5.23 -8.86
CA ALA A 141 -8.52 3.96 -9.03
C ALA A 141 -8.81 3.32 -10.40
N GLN A 142 -10.05 3.40 -10.87
CA GLN A 142 -10.41 2.97 -12.23
C GLN A 142 -9.71 3.80 -13.29
N LEU A 143 -9.71 5.13 -13.16
CA LEU A 143 -8.98 6.02 -14.07
C LEU A 143 -7.50 5.65 -14.15
N VAL A 144 -6.83 5.45 -13.02
CA VAL A 144 -5.43 4.98 -13.01
C VAL A 144 -5.30 3.65 -13.72
N HIS A 145 -6.16 2.66 -13.42
CA HIS A 145 -6.10 1.35 -14.07
C HIS A 145 -6.21 1.43 -15.60
N ASP A 146 -7.01 2.36 -16.10
CA ASP A 146 -7.20 2.62 -17.53
C ASP A 146 -6.09 3.50 -18.15
N GLY A 147 -5.11 3.93 -17.35
CA GLY A 147 -3.96 4.74 -17.79
C GLY A 147 -4.19 6.26 -17.73
N HIS A 148 -5.24 6.72 -17.07
CA HIS A 148 -5.57 8.13 -16.89
C HIS A 148 -5.06 8.66 -15.53
N CYS A 149 -4.03 9.51 -15.57
CA CYS A 149 -3.29 9.96 -14.38
C CYS A 149 -3.54 11.41 -13.96
N SER A 150 -4.51 12.07 -14.60
CA SER A 150 -4.90 13.44 -14.28
C SER A 150 -6.31 13.71 -14.77
N ILE A 151 -7.05 14.54 -14.04
CA ILE A 151 -8.28 15.17 -14.53
C ILE A 151 -8.02 16.66 -14.74
N SER A 152 -8.52 17.20 -15.85
CA SER A 152 -8.44 18.63 -16.14
C SER A 152 -9.09 19.42 -15.01
N ALA A 153 -8.51 20.58 -14.67
CA ALA A 153 -9.27 21.59 -13.97
C ALA A 153 -10.09 22.35 -15.01
N ASP A 154 -11.40 22.12 -15.03
CA ASP A 154 -12.35 23.08 -15.58
C ASP A 154 -12.28 24.40 -14.80
#